data_AF-A0A8D8ZGK9-F1
#
_entry.id   AF-A0A8D8ZGK9-F1
#
_cell.length_a   1.000
_cell.length_b   1.000
_cell.length_c   1.000
_cell.angle_alpha   90.00
_cell.angle_beta   90.00
_cell.angle_gamma   90.00
#
_symmetry.space_group_name_H-M   'P 1'
#
loop_
_entity.id
_entity.type
_entity.pdbx_description
1 polymer ?
#
loop_
_entity_poly.entity_id
_entity_poly.type
_entity_poly.pdbx_seq_one_letter_code
_entity_poly.pdbx_strand_id
1 'polypeptide(L)'
;MFQSIKQIRQSIHNKQTSIKEITETCLSRIEETKKINAYITVTKNQALKKSNDMINDEKNVLQGVTVAIKDNFCTKGIPTTCASKMLQDFIAPYDATVVEKLKHSGAIIVGKTNMDEFAMGCGTVDSLFGITRNVWGYNEEEALCRIAGGSSGGSAVAVAVGSCFAALGSDTGGSTRNPASYCGVVGFKPSYGSVSRHGLIPLVNSMDVPGILTRSVEDCTIVYNVISGPDPKDPTTIQKLIQPVSLSQLDLSKLIIGVPEEYKSDHISSEVMKTWESVIQIFSKAGARVKKVSLPHTQSSIVTYSILNQSEVASNMARYTGLFYGHRVTPSINSTDQLLAETRADGFGLVVRSRILAGNYFLLKRNYENYFLRALKVRQLIAQDFARVWGSGVHALITPTTLTTAPLVADYVQLDNREQCSVQDYCTQPANLAGCPAISIPINLTSDKLPVSIQIMAPNFQDGFLLNLSNWLESQVEFNIEKSIPKIVS
;
A
#
# COMPACT_ATOMS: atom_id res chain seq x y z
N MET A 1 12.21 20.02 2.11
CA MET A 1 11.04 19.16 2.41
C MET A 1 11.33 17.66 2.31
N PHE A 2 12.59 17.24 2.22
CA PHE A 2 12.98 15.81 2.15
C PHE A 2 13.73 15.32 3.39
N GLN A 3 13.75 16.11 4.47
CA GLN A 3 14.27 15.67 5.75
C GLN A 3 13.54 14.40 6.24
N SER A 4 14.25 13.54 6.96
CA SER A 4 13.66 12.38 7.64
C SER A 4 12.83 12.81 8.85
N ILE A 5 11.97 11.93 9.36
CA ILE A 5 11.18 12.17 10.58
C ILE A 5 12.12 12.54 11.75
N LYS A 6 13.25 11.84 11.87
CA LYS A 6 14.25 12.12 12.90
C LYS A 6 14.87 13.51 12.76
N GLN A 7 15.22 13.90 11.53
CA GLN A 7 15.79 15.22 11.26
C GLN A 7 14.81 16.35 11.57
N ILE A 8 13.54 16.23 11.16
CA ILE A 8 12.56 17.28 11.46
C ILE A 8 12.30 17.41 12.96
N ARG A 9 12.27 16.29 13.70
CA ARG A 9 12.12 16.32 15.16
C ARG A 9 13.29 17.01 15.82
N GLN A 10 14.50 16.76 15.36
CA GLN A 10 15.68 17.47 15.84
C GLN A 10 15.62 18.97 15.54
N SER A 11 15.15 19.36 14.34
CA SER A 11 14.99 20.77 13.98
C SER A 11 13.90 21.48 14.79
N ILE A 12 12.79 20.81 15.11
CA ILE A 12 11.74 21.32 16.02
C ILE A 12 12.32 21.50 17.42
N HIS A 13 12.99 20.47 17.96
CA HIS A 13 13.62 20.51 19.28
C HIS A 13 14.65 21.65 19.38
N ASN A 14 15.46 21.84 18.33
CA ASN A 14 16.47 22.89 18.25
C ASN A 14 15.91 24.27 17.88
N LYS A 15 14.58 24.41 17.75
CA LYS A 15 13.88 25.65 17.36
C LYS A 15 14.36 26.23 16.02
N GLN A 16 14.86 25.39 15.12
CA GLN A 16 15.26 25.77 13.76
C GLN A 16 14.06 25.88 12.83
N THR A 17 12.97 25.19 13.16
CA THR A 17 11.66 25.31 12.51
C THR A 17 10.56 25.03 13.53
N SER A 18 9.33 25.42 13.22
CA SER A 18 8.15 25.12 14.02
C SER A 18 7.27 24.05 13.38
N ILE A 19 6.44 23.40 14.21
CA ILE A 19 5.41 22.44 13.77
C ILE A 19 4.46 23.10 12.75
N LYS A 20 4.15 24.39 12.96
CA LYS A 20 3.32 25.20 12.07
C LYS A 20 3.97 25.35 10.70
N GLU A 21 5.23 25.79 10.64
CA GLU A 21 5.97 25.98 9.39
C GLU A 21 6.06 24.68 8.58
N ILE A 22 6.37 23.56 9.24
CA ILE A 22 6.41 22.23 8.58
C ILE A 22 5.04 21.90 7.97
N THR A 23 3.97 22.12 8.73
CA THR A 23 2.60 21.85 8.28
C THR A 23 2.22 22.74 7.09
N GLU A 24 2.51 24.04 7.16
CA GLU A 24 2.27 25.00 6.08
C GLU A 24 3.06 24.65 4.81
N THR A 25 4.32 24.23 4.96
CA THR A 25 5.17 23.82 3.85
C THR A 25 4.60 22.58 3.14
N CYS A 26 4.16 21.58 3.92
CA CYS A 26 3.51 20.39 3.36
C CYS A 26 2.20 20.74 2.63
N LEU A 27 1.38 21.60 3.22
CA LEU A 27 0.12 22.04 2.60
C LEU A 27 0.35 22.87 1.32
N SER A 28 1.40 23.71 1.27
CA SER A 28 1.82 24.40 0.04
C SER A 28 2.17 23.38 -1.04
N ARG A 29 2.91 22.34 -0.68
CA ARG A 29 3.30 21.28 -1.61
C ARG A 29 2.10 20.52 -2.18
N ILE A 30 1.08 20.28 -1.37
CA ILE A 30 -0.18 19.67 -1.83
C ILE A 30 -0.82 20.54 -2.92
N GLU A 31 -0.85 21.87 -2.74
CA GLU A 31 -1.42 22.78 -3.73
C GLU A 31 -0.55 22.87 -5.01
N GLU A 32 0.78 22.98 -4.87
CA GLU A 32 1.72 23.00 -6.01
C GLU A 32 1.61 21.75 -6.88
N THR A 33 1.34 20.59 -6.27
CA THR A 33 1.29 19.29 -6.95
C THR A 33 -0.13 18.79 -7.22
N LYS A 34 -1.12 19.68 -7.10
CA LYS A 34 -2.55 19.35 -7.24
C LYS A 34 -2.90 18.65 -8.55
N LYS A 35 -2.23 19.00 -9.66
CA LYS A 35 -2.42 18.37 -10.99
C LYS A 35 -2.12 16.86 -10.99
N ILE A 36 -1.32 16.38 -10.05
CA ILE A 36 -0.98 14.95 -9.91
C ILE A 36 -2.09 14.16 -9.22
N ASN A 37 -3.02 14.86 -8.55
CA ASN A 37 -4.23 14.29 -7.97
C ASN A 37 -3.96 13.18 -6.94
N ALA A 38 -3.04 13.47 -6.01
CA ALA A 38 -2.69 12.56 -4.91
C ALA A 38 -3.72 12.54 -3.76
N TYR A 39 -4.55 13.59 -3.63
CA TYR A 39 -5.48 13.78 -2.51
C TYR A 39 -6.92 13.93 -3.01
N ILE A 40 -7.85 13.21 -2.36
CA ILE A 40 -9.30 13.39 -2.52
C ILE A 40 -9.78 14.53 -1.62
N THR A 41 -9.30 14.57 -0.37
CA THR A 41 -9.70 15.57 0.62
C THR A 41 -8.48 16.12 1.34
N VAL A 42 -8.24 17.42 1.25
CA VAL A 42 -7.16 18.10 1.98
C VAL A 42 -7.72 18.67 3.28
N THR A 43 -7.10 18.36 4.42
CA THR A 43 -7.59 18.74 5.75
C THR A 43 -6.94 20.04 6.26
N LYS A 44 -6.70 21.01 5.36
CA LYS A 44 -5.94 22.25 5.60
C LYS A 44 -6.28 22.94 6.93
N ASN A 45 -7.56 23.24 7.15
CA ASN A 45 -8.00 23.96 8.35
C ASN A 45 -7.77 23.15 9.64
N GLN A 46 -8.02 21.83 9.60
CA GLN A 46 -7.81 20.96 10.76
C GLN A 46 -6.32 20.78 11.05
N ALA A 47 -5.50 20.63 10.01
CA ALA A 47 -4.05 20.49 10.11
C ALA A 47 -3.40 21.75 10.70
N LEU A 48 -3.76 22.94 10.20
CA LEU A 48 -3.25 24.22 10.71
C LEU A 48 -3.71 24.52 12.14
N LYS A 49 -4.98 24.22 12.46
CA LYS A 49 -5.45 24.35 13.84
C LYS A 49 -4.65 23.44 14.77
N LYS A 50 -4.49 22.16 14.41
CA LYS A 50 -3.74 21.19 15.20
C LYS A 50 -2.26 21.58 15.35
N SER A 51 -1.62 22.12 14.32
CA SER A 51 -0.23 22.54 14.37
C SER A 51 -0.03 23.78 15.25
N ASN A 52 -0.96 24.73 15.22
CA ASN A 52 -0.92 25.93 16.08
C ASN A 52 -1.13 25.61 17.56
N ASP A 53 -2.04 24.68 17.86
CA ASP A 53 -2.41 24.32 19.24
C ASP A 53 -1.43 23.31 19.88
N MET A 54 -0.44 22.82 19.13
CA MET A 54 0.45 21.74 19.58
C MET A 54 1.61 22.26 20.42
N ILE A 55 1.67 21.84 21.69
CA ILE A 55 2.81 22.06 22.58
C ILE A 55 3.83 20.95 22.36
N ASN A 56 5.11 21.30 22.19
CA ASN A 56 6.20 20.34 22.02
C ASN A 56 6.29 19.41 23.25
N ASP A 57 6.22 18.09 23.03
CA ASP A 57 6.29 17.00 23.99
C ASP A 57 7.11 15.85 23.37
N GLU A 58 8.33 15.69 23.87
CA GLU A 58 9.30 14.73 23.35
C GLU A 58 8.84 13.26 23.39
N LYS A 59 7.85 12.95 24.25
CA LYS A 59 7.24 11.61 24.32
C LYS A 59 6.45 11.25 23.06
N ASN A 60 5.98 12.24 22.31
CA ASN A 60 5.21 12.04 21.09
C ASN A 60 6.15 11.81 19.90
N VAL A 61 6.34 10.53 19.55
CA VAL A 61 7.36 10.12 18.58
C VAL A 61 7.12 10.62 17.16
N LEU A 62 5.88 11.01 16.83
CA LEU A 62 5.48 11.60 15.55
C LEU A 62 5.04 13.05 15.68
N GLN A 63 5.46 13.74 16.72
CA GLN A 63 5.07 15.13 16.93
C GLN A 63 5.44 16.04 15.76
N GLY A 64 4.42 16.72 15.22
CA GLY A 64 4.58 17.63 14.08
C GLY A 64 4.88 16.93 12.75
N VAL A 65 4.93 15.61 12.73
CA VAL A 65 5.09 14.82 11.51
C VAL A 65 3.77 14.84 10.75
N THR A 66 3.79 15.35 9.52
CA THR A 66 2.61 15.32 8.64
C THR A 66 2.44 13.95 8.00
N VAL A 67 1.22 13.42 8.07
CA VAL A 67 0.86 12.10 7.55
C VAL A 67 -0.35 12.20 6.63
N ALA A 68 -0.29 11.49 5.51
CA ALA A 68 -1.42 11.33 4.59
C ALA A 68 -2.10 9.97 4.82
N ILE A 69 -3.41 9.90 4.67
CA ILE A 69 -4.18 8.68 5.01
C ILE A 69 -4.93 8.21 3.76
N LYS A 70 -4.75 6.97 3.30
CA LYS A 70 -5.56 6.44 2.19
C LYS A 70 -7.05 6.54 2.50
N ASP A 71 -7.86 6.88 1.50
CA ASP A 71 -9.26 7.25 1.72
C ASP A 71 -10.21 6.09 2.06
N ASN A 72 -9.67 4.88 2.25
CA ASN A 72 -10.39 3.74 2.83
C ASN A 72 -10.13 3.52 4.33
N PHE A 73 -9.43 4.42 5.00
CA PHE A 73 -9.37 4.45 6.47
C PHE A 73 -10.34 5.49 7.03
N CYS A 74 -11.27 5.04 7.87
CA CYS A 74 -12.17 5.91 8.61
C CYS A 74 -11.36 6.91 9.44
N THR A 75 -11.66 8.20 9.25
CA THR A 75 -11.03 9.29 9.98
C THR A 75 -12.14 10.19 10.51
N LYS A 76 -12.32 10.23 11.84
CA LYS A 76 -13.48 10.85 12.49
C LYS A 76 -13.68 12.29 12.02
N GLY A 77 -14.88 12.59 11.53
CA GLY A 77 -15.28 13.93 11.06
C GLY A 77 -14.67 14.35 9.72
N ILE A 78 -13.99 13.45 9.01
CA ILE A 78 -13.45 13.68 7.66
C ILE A 78 -14.13 12.70 6.69
N PRO A 79 -14.47 13.13 5.45
CA PRO A 79 -14.96 12.24 4.41
C PRO A 79 -14.09 10.99 4.24
N THR A 80 -14.71 9.85 4.00
CA THR A 80 -14.04 8.57 3.73
C THR A 80 -14.79 7.89 2.59
N THR A 81 -14.37 8.17 1.36
CA THR A 81 -15.16 7.89 0.16
C THR A 81 -14.78 6.59 -0.53
N CYS A 82 -13.62 6.01 -0.18
CA CYS A 82 -13.03 4.89 -0.92
C CYS A 82 -12.91 5.16 -2.43
N ALA A 83 -12.76 6.43 -2.84
CA ALA A 83 -12.76 6.86 -4.23
C ALA A 83 -14.04 6.47 -5.01
N SER A 84 -15.17 6.28 -4.32
CA SER A 84 -16.41 5.76 -4.89
C SER A 84 -17.58 6.71 -4.71
N LYS A 85 -18.46 6.75 -5.71
CA LYS A 85 -19.74 7.47 -5.62
C LYS A 85 -20.60 6.92 -4.48
N MET A 86 -20.49 5.62 -4.19
CA MET A 86 -21.20 4.95 -3.11
C MET A 86 -20.97 5.61 -1.73
N LEU A 87 -19.79 6.21 -1.50
CA LEU A 87 -19.43 6.79 -0.21
C LEU A 87 -18.96 8.25 -0.32
N GLN A 88 -19.21 8.92 -1.45
CA GLN A 88 -18.73 10.30 -1.70
C GLN A 88 -19.12 11.28 -0.57
N ASP A 89 -20.29 11.08 0.04
CA ASP A 89 -20.85 11.93 1.11
C ASP A 89 -20.71 11.31 2.51
N PHE A 90 -20.01 10.17 2.64
CA PHE A 90 -19.85 9.49 3.92
C PHE A 90 -18.79 10.18 4.80
N ILE A 91 -19.24 10.75 5.91
CA ILE A 91 -18.37 11.30 6.97
C ILE A 91 -18.17 10.23 8.04
N ALA A 92 -16.91 9.81 8.25
CA ALA A 92 -16.64 8.73 9.20
C ALA A 92 -16.97 9.15 10.65
N PRO A 93 -17.75 8.35 11.40
CA PRO A 93 -18.13 8.69 12.78
C PRO A 93 -17.06 8.31 13.82
N TYR A 94 -16.01 7.60 13.42
CA TYR A 94 -14.92 7.13 14.28
C TYR A 94 -13.58 7.13 13.54
N ASP A 95 -12.49 7.04 14.30
CA ASP A 95 -11.14 6.83 13.77
C ASP A 95 -10.84 5.34 13.65
N ALA A 96 -10.26 4.94 12.53
CA ALA A 96 -9.58 3.67 12.42
C ALA A 96 -8.47 3.57 13.48
N THR A 97 -8.20 2.37 14.00
CA THR A 97 -7.26 2.22 15.13
C THR A 97 -5.86 2.74 14.78
N VAL A 98 -5.40 2.52 13.55
CA VAL A 98 -4.11 3.05 13.07
C VAL A 98 -4.10 4.58 13.03
N VAL A 99 -5.21 5.21 12.66
CA VAL A 99 -5.37 6.67 12.63
C VAL A 99 -5.39 7.24 14.05
N GLU A 100 -6.11 6.57 14.96
CA GLU A 100 -6.14 6.89 16.39
C GLU A 100 -4.73 6.86 17.01
N LYS A 101 -3.97 5.78 16.77
CA LYS A 101 -2.57 5.65 17.24
C LYS A 101 -1.64 6.74 16.70
N LEU A 102 -1.75 7.08 15.41
CA LEU A 102 -0.99 8.17 14.79
C LEU A 102 -1.31 9.52 15.45
N LYS A 103 -2.59 9.85 15.60
CA LYS A 103 -3.04 11.10 16.25
C LYS A 103 -2.55 11.19 17.70
N HIS A 104 -2.64 10.09 18.45
CA HIS A 104 -2.15 10.04 19.84
C HIS A 104 -0.62 10.19 19.94
N SER A 105 0.13 9.77 18.92
CA SER A 105 1.59 9.97 18.85
C SER A 105 2.01 11.35 18.33
N GLY A 106 1.08 12.28 18.16
CA GLY A 106 1.34 13.67 17.77
C GLY A 106 1.40 13.92 16.26
N ALA A 107 1.04 12.95 15.42
CA ALA A 107 1.01 13.13 13.97
C ALA A 107 -0.09 14.12 13.55
N ILE A 108 0.17 14.85 12.46
CA ILE A 108 -0.77 15.81 11.87
C ILE A 108 -1.29 15.26 10.54
N ILE A 109 -2.59 14.98 10.46
CA ILE A 109 -3.20 14.49 9.23
C ILE A 109 -3.41 15.66 8.26
N VAL A 110 -2.78 15.60 7.08
CA VAL A 110 -2.86 16.66 6.05
C VAL A 110 -3.90 16.38 4.96
N GLY A 111 -4.36 15.13 4.84
CA GLY A 111 -5.46 14.80 3.94
C GLY A 111 -5.71 13.31 3.76
N LYS A 112 -6.76 13.02 2.99
CA LYS A 112 -7.14 11.70 2.50
C LYS A 112 -6.64 11.52 1.07
N THR A 113 -5.88 10.45 0.83
CA THR A 113 -5.21 10.20 -0.46
C THR A 113 -6.06 9.39 -1.42
N ASN A 114 -5.89 9.68 -2.71
CA ASN A 114 -6.60 9.03 -3.80
C ASN A 114 -6.18 7.56 -3.95
N MET A 115 -7.07 6.76 -4.54
CA MET A 115 -6.96 5.30 -4.64
C MET A 115 -7.88 4.76 -5.73
N ASP A 116 -7.64 3.53 -6.21
CA ASP A 116 -8.66 2.82 -6.98
C ASP A 116 -9.92 2.60 -6.15
N GLU A 117 -11.09 2.65 -6.80
CA GLU A 117 -12.40 2.50 -6.14
C GLU A 117 -12.44 1.26 -5.23
N PHE A 118 -12.76 1.44 -3.94
CA PHE A 118 -12.75 0.36 -2.93
C PHE A 118 -11.47 -0.49 -2.90
N ALA A 119 -10.34 0.10 -3.26
CA ALA A 119 -9.03 -0.53 -3.35
C ALA A 119 -8.91 -1.60 -4.47
N MET A 120 -9.85 -1.62 -5.42
CA MET A 120 -9.96 -2.64 -6.47
C MET A 120 -9.23 -2.24 -7.76
N GLY A 121 -7.91 -2.16 -7.72
CA GLY A 121 -7.09 -1.89 -8.89
C GLY A 121 -5.60 -1.85 -8.56
N CYS A 122 -4.78 -1.75 -9.61
CA CYS A 122 -3.32 -1.69 -9.52
C CYS A 122 -2.73 -0.46 -10.27
N GLY A 123 -3.55 0.56 -10.55
CA GLY A 123 -3.13 1.73 -11.33
C GLY A 123 -3.52 3.09 -10.75
N THR A 124 -4.47 3.15 -9.81
CA THR A 124 -5.14 4.39 -9.36
C THR A 124 -5.74 5.16 -10.54
N VAL A 125 -6.38 4.42 -11.46
CA VAL A 125 -7.07 4.96 -12.63
C VAL A 125 -8.59 4.83 -12.53
N ASP A 126 -9.08 3.99 -11.61
CA ASP A 126 -10.51 3.69 -11.42
C ASP A 126 -11.20 4.62 -10.40
N SER A 127 -10.52 5.68 -9.95
CA SER A 127 -11.06 6.62 -8.95
C SER A 127 -12.17 7.50 -9.53
N LEU A 128 -13.26 7.69 -8.77
CA LEU A 128 -14.28 8.71 -9.07
C LEU A 128 -13.66 10.12 -9.22
N PHE A 129 -12.59 10.41 -8.48
CA PHE A 129 -11.96 11.73 -8.41
C PHE A 129 -10.89 11.92 -9.48
N GLY A 130 -10.85 11.06 -10.50
CA GLY A 130 -9.86 11.07 -11.57
C GLY A 130 -8.56 10.34 -11.18
N ILE A 131 -7.71 10.13 -12.18
CA ILE A 131 -6.49 9.34 -12.02
C ILE A 131 -5.48 10.02 -11.10
N THR A 132 -4.68 9.25 -10.38
CA THR A 132 -3.42 9.78 -9.82
C THR A 132 -2.30 9.60 -10.84
N ARG A 133 -1.67 10.69 -11.24
CA ARG A 133 -0.55 10.67 -12.19
C ARG A 133 0.73 10.30 -11.44
N ASN A 134 1.64 9.58 -12.08
CA ASN A 134 2.96 9.39 -11.49
C ASN A 134 3.82 10.66 -11.65
N VAL A 135 4.60 11.01 -10.63
CA VAL A 135 5.59 12.08 -10.74
C VAL A 135 6.72 11.73 -11.70
N TRP A 136 7.07 10.45 -11.80
CA TRP A 136 8.04 9.95 -12.76
C TRP A 136 7.39 9.84 -14.14
N GLY A 137 7.87 10.65 -15.09
CA GLY A 137 7.24 10.75 -16.41
C GLY A 137 5.91 11.49 -16.40
N TYR A 138 5.76 12.50 -15.52
CA TYR A 138 4.61 13.41 -15.55
C TYR A 138 4.44 14.05 -16.93
N ASN A 139 3.19 14.12 -17.39
CA ASN A 139 2.79 14.81 -18.59
C ASN A 139 1.49 15.59 -18.33
N GLU A 140 1.24 16.65 -19.09
CA GLU A 140 -0.05 17.36 -19.01
C GLU A 140 -1.17 16.51 -19.62
N GLU A 141 -0.87 15.72 -20.65
CA GLU A 141 -1.78 14.74 -21.25
C GLU A 141 -1.82 13.46 -20.41
N GLU A 142 -3.02 13.10 -19.93
CA GLU A 142 -3.21 11.94 -19.03
C GLU A 142 -2.78 10.62 -19.67
N ALA A 143 -3.08 10.44 -20.95
CA ALA A 143 -2.72 9.24 -21.70
C ALA A 143 -1.20 9.00 -21.74
N LEU A 144 -0.41 10.09 -21.77
CA LEU A 144 1.05 10.05 -21.81
C LEU A 144 1.70 10.06 -20.41
N CYS A 145 0.90 10.16 -19.34
CA CYS A 145 1.38 9.95 -17.99
C CYS A 145 1.68 8.47 -17.74
N ARG A 146 2.49 8.20 -16.72
CA ARG A 146 2.63 6.86 -16.14
C ARG A 146 1.60 6.67 -15.02
N ILE A 147 1.15 5.44 -14.82
CA ILE A 147 0.32 5.09 -13.65
C ILE A 147 1.14 5.24 -12.36
N ALA A 148 0.48 5.62 -11.26
CA ALA A 148 1.10 5.65 -9.93
C ALA A 148 1.20 4.27 -9.27
N GLY A 149 0.73 3.22 -9.95
CA GLY A 149 0.44 1.94 -9.33
C GLY A 149 -0.82 2.02 -8.48
N GLY A 150 -1.19 0.91 -7.83
CA GLY A 150 -2.45 0.89 -7.10
C GLY A 150 -2.61 -0.27 -6.13
N SER A 151 -3.55 -0.18 -5.21
CA SER A 151 -4.55 0.90 -5.11
C SER A 151 -4.16 2.07 -4.20
N SER A 152 -2.95 2.09 -3.62
CA SER A 152 -2.48 3.22 -2.77
C SER A 152 -1.63 4.24 -3.54
N GLY A 153 -1.95 4.50 -4.82
CA GLY A 153 -1.14 5.38 -5.68
C GLY A 153 -1.05 6.81 -5.17
N GLY A 154 -2.18 7.39 -4.72
CA GLY A 154 -2.19 8.72 -4.10
C GLY A 154 -1.29 8.81 -2.86
N SER A 155 -1.26 7.76 -2.03
CA SER A 155 -0.39 7.69 -0.86
C SER A 155 1.10 7.65 -1.25
N ALA A 156 1.45 6.89 -2.28
CA ALA A 156 2.83 6.77 -2.75
C ALA A 156 3.33 8.09 -3.35
N VAL A 157 2.52 8.71 -4.21
CA VAL A 157 2.84 10.01 -4.81
C VAL A 157 2.95 11.10 -3.75
N ALA A 158 2.03 11.14 -2.78
CA ALA A 158 2.05 12.15 -1.71
C ALA A 158 3.38 12.14 -0.93
N VAL A 159 3.93 10.96 -0.67
CA VAL A 159 5.24 10.76 -0.03
C VAL A 159 6.37 11.12 -0.98
N ALA A 160 6.27 10.70 -2.24
CA ALA A 160 7.29 10.93 -3.27
C ALA A 160 7.55 12.42 -3.49
N VAL A 161 6.48 13.21 -3.66
CA VAL A 161 6.59 14.66 -3.93
C VAL A 161 6.91 15.51 -2.68
N GLY A 162 7.03 14.88 -1.51
CA GLY A 162 7.34 15.56 -0.25
C GLY A 162 6.16 16.33 0.34
N SER A 163 4.91 16.00 -0.01
CA SER A 163 3.71 16.64 0.56
C SER A 163 3.33 16.10 1.94
N CYS A 164 3.96 15.02 2.37
CA CYS A 164 3.92 14.45 3.71
C CYS A 164 5.20 13.66 3.99
N PHE A 165 5.46 13.28 5.25
CA PHE A 165 6.61 12.44 5.62
C PHE A 165 6.31 10.95 5.54
N ALA A 166 5.07 10.58 5.85
CA ALA A 166 4.59 9.21 5.76
C ALA A 166 3.15 9.20 5.25
N ALA A 167 2.75 8.08 4.66
CA ALA A 167 1.36 7.81 4.35
C ALA A 167 0.94 6.42 4.78
N LEU A 168 -0.32 6.28 5.19
CA LEU A 168 -0.95 4.96 5.31
C LEU A 168 -1.51 4.54 3.95
N GLY A 169 -1.17 3.32 3.55
CA GLY A 169 -1.80 2.59 2.47
C GLY A 169 -2.55 1.36 2.98
N SER A 170 -3.12 0.59 2.07
CA SER A 170 -3.60 -0.77 2.36
C SER A 170 -3.06 -1.72 1.30
N ASP A 171 -2.77 -2.95 1.67
CA ASP A 171 -2.17 -3.97 0.79
C ASP A 171 -2.96 -5.28 0.90
N THR A 172 -3.68 -5.60 -0.18
CA THR A 172 -4.50 -6.82 -0.27
C THR A 172 -3.88 -7.84 -1.24
N GLY A 173 -3.23 -7.36 -2.30
CA GLY A 173 -2.47 -8.18 -3.25
C GLY A 173 -1.16 -7.54 -3.74
N GLY A 174 -0.70 -6.48 -3.08
CA GLY A 174 0.38 -5.61 -3.57
C GLY A 174 0.12 -4.13 -3.43
N SER A 175 -1.07 -3.75 -2.97
CA SER A 175 -1.58 -2.37 -3.08
C SER A 175 -0.82 -1.30 -2.29
N THR A 176 0.19 -1.66 -1.51
CA THR A 176 1.18 -0.73 -0.94
C THR A 176 2.54 -0.85 -1.64
N ARG A 177 2.99 -2.07 -1.94
CA ARG A 177 4.31 -2.35 -2.52
C ARG A 177 4.41 -2.00 -4.01
N ASN A 178 3.38 -2.30 -4.80
CA ASN A 178 3.29 -1.95 -6.22
C ASN A 178 3.39 -0.43 -6.44
N PRO A 179 2.54 0.42 -5.82
CA PRO A 179 2.67 1.87 -6.00
C PRO A 179 3.96 2.42 -5.39
N ALA A 180 4.48 1.83 -4.31
CA ALA A 180 5.79 2.21 -3.78
C ALA A 180 6.92 1.97 -4.80
N SER A 181 6.89 0.85 -5.51
CA SER A 181 7.84 0.54 -6.59
C SER A 181 7.80 1.60 -7.68
N TYR A 182 6.60 1.90 -8.18
CA TYR A 182 6.40 2.83 -9.29
C TYR A 182 6.63 4.29 -8.95
N CYS A 183 6.44 4.68 -7.69
CA CYS A 183 6.73 6.03 -7.24
C CYS A 183 8.12 6.19 -6.62
N GLY A 184 8.93 5.12 -6.57
CA GLY A 184 10.29 5.18 -6.05
C GLY A 184 10.34 5.53 -4.56
N VAL A 185 9.42 4.98 -3.77
CA VAL A 185 9.37 5.15 -2.31
C VAL A 185 9.42 3.80 -1.59
N VAL A 186 9.67 3.80 -0.29
CA VAL A 186 9.60 2.59 0.53
C VAL A 186 8.14 2.25 0.78
N GLY A 187 7.76 0.99 0.54
CA GLY A 187 6.40 0.49 0.78
C GLY A 187 6.43 -0.79 1.58
N PHE A 188 5.95 -0.75 2.81
CA PHE A 188 5.96 -1.88 3.73
C PHE A 188 4.56 -2.43 3.97
N LYS A 189 4.40 -3.73 3.73
CA LYS A 189 3.28 -4.54 4.18
C LYS A 189 3.73 -5.40 5.38
N PRO A 190 3.28 -5.07 6.60
CA PRO A 190 3.50 -5.91 7.77
C PRO A 190 2.97 -7.34 7.64
N SER A 191 3.29 -8.19 8.61
CA SER A 191 2.65 -9.50 8.74
C SER A 191 1.15 -9.34 8.92
N TYR A 192 0.36 -10.23 8.32
CA TYR A 192 -1.08 -10.26 8.57
C TYR A 192 -1.34 -10.45 10.08
N GLY A 193 -2.11 -9.55 10.68
CA GLY A 193 -2.39 -9.53 12.12
C GLY A 193 -1.42 -8.70 12.98
N SER A 194 -0.34 -8.12 12.42
CA SER A 194 0.56 -7.24 13.18
C SER A 194 0.01 -5.82 13.39
N VAL A 195 -0.91 -5.39 12.55
CA VAL A 195 -1.53 -4.05 12.58
C VAL A 195 -3.04 -4.21 12.41
N SER A 196 -3.80 -3.48 13.23
CA SER A 196 -5.27 -3.54 13.24
C SER A 196 -5.91 -3.08 11.94
N ARG A 197 -6.93 -3.82 11.51
CA ARG A 197 -7.82 -3.52 10.40
C ARG A 197 -9.11 -2.81 10.85
N HIS A 198 -9.29 -2.56 12.15
CA HIS A 198 -10.45 -1.82 12.62
C HIS A 198 -10.50 -0.41 12.02
N GLY A 199 -11.59 -0.11 11.32
CA GLY A 199 -11.81 1.13 10.58
C GLY A 199 -11.10 1.22 9.22
N LEU A 200 -10.39 0.18 8.78
CA LEU A 200 -10.07 -0.02 7.37
C LEU A 200 -11.33 -0.58 6.68
N ILE A 201 -11.87 0.14 5.70
CA ILE A 201 -12.97 -0.35 4.88
C ILE A 201 -12.44 -1.53 4.06
N PRO A 202 -12.97 -2.75 4.26
CA PRO A 202 -12.31 -3.96 3.80
C PRO A 202 -12.51 -4.19 2.31
N LEU A 203 -11.45 -4.67 1.66
CA LEU A 203 -11.51 -5.31 0.36
C LEU A 203 -11.65 -6.83 0.57
N VAL A 204 -10.66 -7.46 1.22
CA VAL A 204 -10.65 -8.89 1.57
C VAL A 204 -10.17 -9.09 3.00
N ASN A 205 -11.04 -9.51 3.91
CA ASN A 205 -10.73 -9.58 5.33
C ASN A 205 -9.57 -10.55 5.63
N SER A 206 -9.45 -11.63 4.85
CA SER A 206 -8.40 -12.63 5.04
C SER A 206 -7.04 -12.24 4.46
N MET A 207 -6.91 -11.07 3.82
CA MET A 207 -5.68 -10.63 3.13
C MET A 207 -5.33 -9.15 3.29
N ASP A 208 -6.27 -8.30 3.70
CA ASP A 208 -6.05 -6.87 3.91
C ASP A 208 -5.04 -6.63 5.03
N VAL A 209 -4.01 -5.83 4.74
CA VAL A 209 -3.05 -5.37 5.73
C VAL A 209 -2.88 -3.85 5.59
N PRO A 210 -2.99 -3.05 6.67
CA PRO A 210 -2.58 -1.65 6.65
C PRO A 210 -1.09 -1.55 6.30
N GLY A 211 -0.79 -0.81 5.25
CA GLY A 211 0.56 -0.60 4.74
C GLY A 211 1.11 0.77 5.10
N ILE A 212 2.44 0.90 5.04
CA ILE A 212 3.17 2.13 5.35
C ILE A 212 3.97 2.54 4.11
N LEU A 213 3.88 3.81 3.72
CA LEU A 213 4.71 4.40 2.67
C LEU A 213 5.54 5.54 3.24
N THR A 214 6.85 5.53 2.99
CA THR A 214 7.82 6.52 3.46
C THR A 214 8.96 6.67 2.44
N ARG A 215 9.85 7.65 2.62
CA ARG A 215 11.03 7.81 1.77
C ARG A 215 12.25 6.99 2.24
N SER A 216 12.24 6.51 3.48
CA SER A 216 13.29 5.68 4.05
C SER A 216 12.73 4.54 4.90
N VAL A 217 13.54 3.51 5.12
CA VAL A 217 13.21 2.41 6.05
C VAL A 217 13.22 2.89 7.51
N GLU A 218 14.07 3.87 7.85
CA GLU A 218 14.06 4.51 9.18
C GLU A 218 12.69 5.12 9.49
N ASP A 219 12.16 5.96 8.59
CA ASP A 219 10.85 6.59 8.76
C ASP A 219 9.73 5.54 8.80
N CYS A 220 9.84 4.49 7.97
CA CYS A 220 8.89 3.37 7.95
C CYS A 220 8.83 2.68 9.33
N THR A 221 10.00 2.44 9.93
CA THR A 221 10.14 1.76 11.22
C THR A 221 9.53 2.58 12.35
N ILE A 222 9.71 3.91 12.34
CA ILE A 222 9.11 4.81 13.33
C ILE A 222 7.58 4.71 13.26
N VAL A 223 7.00 4.77 12.06
CA VAL A 223 5.54 4.66 11.88
C VAL A 223 5.03 3.27 12.28
N TYR A 224 5.76 2.21 11.92
CA TYR A 224 5.39 0.83 12.27
C TYR A 224 5.33 0.62 13.79
N ASN A 225 6.31 1.15 14.52
CA ASN A 225 6.34 1.09 15.99
C ASN A 225 5.15 1.80 16.64
N VAL A 226 4.60 2.83 15.98
CA VAL A 226 3.41 3.54 16.47
C VAL A 226 2.13 2.73 16.23
N ILE A 227 1.97 2.13 15.05
CA ILE A 227 0.67 1.57 14.64
C ILE A 227 0.51 0.07 14.96
N SER A 228 1.61 -0.66 15.11
CA SER A 228 1.60 -2.11 15.37
C SER A 228 1.10 -2.47 16.76
N GLY A 229 0.77 -3.75 16.94
CA GLY A 229 0.34 -4.33 18.21
C GLY A 229 -1.15 -4.69 18.26
N PRO A 230 -1.57 -5.38 19.33
CA PRO A 230 -2.93 -5.89 19.49
C PRO A 230 -3.96 -4.77 19.49
N ASP A 231 -5.17 -5.09 19.04
CA ASP A 231 -6.33 -4.21 19.12
C ASP A 231 -7.57 -5.03 19.50
N PRO A 232 -8.22 -4.74 20.65
CA PRO A 232 -9.45 -5.43 21.03
C PRO A 232 -10.62 -5.21 20.06
N LYS A 233 -10.57 -4.18 19.21
CA LYS A 233 -11.57 -3.91 18.17
C LYS A 233 -11.35 -4.76 16.90
N ASP A 234 -10.22 -5.48 16.79
CA ASP A 234 -9.90 -6.38 15.69
C ASP A 234 -9.45 -7.76 16.20
N PRO A 235 -10.33 -8.78 16.16
CA PRO A 235 -10.03 -10.12 16.67
C PRO A 235 -8.97 -10.86 15.85
N THR A 236 -8.56 -10.34 14.69
CA THR A 236 -7.50 -10.93 13.86
C THR A 236 -6.11 -10.39 14.18
N THR A 237 -6.01 -9.39 15.07
CA THR A 237 -4.70 -8.96 15.56
C THR A 237 -4.07 -10.01 16.45
N ILE A 238 -2.76 -10.19 16.31
CA ILE A 238 -2.03 -11.11 17.16
C ILE A 238 -1.99 -10.56 18.59
N GLN A 239 -2.34 -11.42 19.55
CA GLN A 239 -2.42 -11.03 20.97
C GLN A 239 -1.04 -10.94 21.63
N LYS A 240 0.00 -11.51 21.00
CA LYS A 240 1.38 -11.39 21.46
C LYS A 240 1.85 -9.94 21.28
N LEU A 241 2.44 -9.38 22.34
CA LEU A 241 3.08 -8.06 22.27
C LEU A 241 4.16 -8.06 21.19
N ILE A 242 4.01 -7.14 20.24
CA ILE A 242 5.03 -6.82 19.24
C ILE A 242 6.00 -5.86 19.91
N GLN A 243 7.26 -6.26 20.02
CA GLN A 243 8.29 -5.39 20.58
C GLN A 243 8.62 -4.27 19.58
N PRO A 244 8.81 -3.03 20.04
CA PRO A 244 9.27 -1.95 19.17
C PRO A 244 10.56 -2.35 18.45
N VAL A 245 10.59 -2.12 17.15
CA VAL A 245 11.75 -2.40 16.31
C VAL A 245 12.79 -1.31 16.51
N SER A 246 13.99 -1.71 16.91
CA SER A 246 15.17 -0.85 16.88
C SER A 246 16.04 -1.27 15.70
N LEU A 247 16.36 -0.31 14.82
CA LEU A 247 17.23 -0.57 13.68
C LEU A 247 18.66 -0.78 14.17
N SER A 248 19.27 -1.85 13.71
CA SER A 248 20.56 -2.38 14.13
C SER A 248 21.29 -3.00 12.93
N GLN A 249 22.61 -3.07 13.03
CA GLN A 249 23.40 -3.74 11.99
C GLN A 249 23.20 -5.25 12.07
N LEU A 250 23.06 -5.88 10.90
CA LEU A 250 22.98 -7.33 10.76
C LEU A 250 24.32 -7.88 10.31
N ASP A 251 24.70 -9.02 10.90
CA ASP A 251 25.81 -9.83 10.40
C ASP A 251 25.30 -10.71 9.24
N LEU A 252 25.52 -10.23 8.02
CA LEU A 252 25.05 -10.91 6.81
C LEU A 252 25.71 -12.27 6.57
N SER A 253 26.90 -12.52 7.13
CA SER A 253 27.60 -13.81 6.98
C SER A 253 26.81 -14.99 7.57
N LYS A 254 25.88 -14.69 8.49
CA LYS A 254 24.99 -15.67 9.12
C LYS A 254 23.68 -15.87 8.37
N LEU A 255 23.41 -15.04 7.35
CA LEU A 255 22.12 -15.06 6.67
C LEU A 255 22.14 -15.94 5.42
N ILE A 256 20.96 -16.46 5.13
CA ILE A 256 20.68 -17.29 3.95
C ILE A 256 19.53 -16.60 3.22
N ILE A 257 19.82 -16.12 2.03
CA ILE A 257 18.90 -15.33 1.22
C ILE A 257 18.41 -16.20 0.07
N GLY A 258 17.11 -16.43 0.01
CA GLY A 258 16.49 -17.21 -1.04
C GLY A 258 16.15 -16.35 -2.26
N VAL A 259 16.38 -16.92 -3.44
CA VAL A 259 16.00 -16.33 -4.74
C VAL A 259 15.03 -17.31 -5.41
N PRO A 260 13.72 -17.05 -5.38
CA PRO A 260 12.71 -17.90 -6.02
C PRO A 260 12.89 -17.95 -7.54
N GLU A 261 12.89 -19.14 -8.13
CA GLU A 261 13.07 -19.30 -9.58
C GLU A 261 11.83 -18.85 -10.36
N GLU A 262 10.63 -19.03 -9.81
CA GLU A 262 9.33 -18.74 -10.46
C GLU A 262 9.06 -17.24 -10.66
N TYR A 263 9.90 -16.37 -10.10
CA TYR A 263 9.82 -14.92 -10.26
C TYR A 263 10.55 -14.41 -11.51
N LYS A 264 11.29 -15.29 -12.20
CA LYS A 264 11.81 -15.04 -13.56
C LYS A 264 10.71 -15.26 -14.59
N SER A 265 9.68 -14.40 -14.54
CA SER A 265 8.57 -14.40 -15.49
C SER A 265 9.02 -13.97 -16.88
N ASP A 266 8.39 -14.50 -17.92
CA ASP A 266 8.63 -14.09 -19.31
C ASP A 266 8.30 -12.60 -19.57
N HIS A 267 7.50 -11.99 -18.70
CA HIS A 267 7.13 -10.57 -18.78
C HIS A 267 8.12 -9.64 -18.05
N ILE A 268 9.17 -10.16 -17.41
CA ILE A 268 10.14 -9.31 -16.69
C ILE A 268 10.94 -8.46 -17.67
N SER A 269 11.01 -7.14 -17.43
CA SER A 269 11.83 -6.26 -18.26
C SER A 269 13.32 -6.50 -17.98
N SER A 270 14.15 -6.24 -18.99
CA SER A 270 15.61 -6.40 -18.87
C SER A 270 16.20 -5.52 -17.77
N GLU A 271 15.70 -4.30 -17.59
CA GLU A 271 16.14 -3.38 -16.53
C GLU A 271 15.78 -3.90 -15.13
N VAL A 272 14.57 -4.45 -14.95
CA VAL A 272 14.16 -5.06 -13.67
C VAL A 272 15.01 -6.30 -13.37
N MET A 273 15.24 -7.16 -14.37
CA MET A 273 16.07 -8.36 -14.22
C MET A 273 17.51 -7.98 -13.81
N LYS A 274 18.12 -7.01 -14.49
CA LYS A 274 19.47 -6.51 -14.14
C LYS A 274 19.53 -5.96 -12.73
N THR A 275 18.54 -5.16 -12.32
CA THR A 275 18.48 -4.62 -10.95
C THR A 275 18.35 -5.75 -9.92
N TRP A 276 17.53 -6.76 -10.18
CA TRP A 276 17.39 -7.91 -9.30
C TRP A 276 18.69 -8.71 -9.16
N GLU A 277 19.38 -8.98 -10.27
CA GLU A 277 20.69 -9.64 -10.27
C GLU A 277 21.74 -8.82 -9.51
N SER A 278 21.75 -7.49 -9.70
CA SER A 278 22.64 -6.59 -8.97
C SER A 278 22.41 -6.68 -7.46
N VAL A 279 21.16 -6.64 -6.98
CA VAL A 279 20.86 -6.77 -5.55
C VAL A 279 21.28 -8.14 -5.01
N ILE A 280 21.05 -9.23 -5.77
CA ILE A 280 21.53 -10.56 -5.39
C ILE A 280 23.07 -10.56 -5.20
N GLN A 281 23.80 -9.91 -6.11
CA GLN A 281 25.25 -9.77 -5.99
C GLN A 281 25.67 -8.91 -4.79
N ILE A 282 24.94 -7.84 -4.47
CA ILE A 282 25.19 -7.01 -3.27
C ILE A 282 25.14 -7.87 -2.01
N PHE A 283 24.09 -8.68 -1.84
CA PHE A 283 23.99 -9.60 -0.70
C PHE A 283 25.11 -10.64 -0.67
N SER A 284 25.43 -11.24 -1.83
CA SER A 284 26.52 -12.23 -1.91
C SER A 284 27.87 -11.63 -1.56
N LYS A 285 28.19 -10.42 -2.04
CA LYS A 285 29.46 -9.73 -1.76
C LYS A 285 29.58 -9.31 -0.30
N ALA A 286 28.46 -9.01 0.34
CA ALA A 286 28.40 -8.70 1.76
C ALA A 286 28.44 -9.93 2.68
N GLY A 287 28.59 -11.14 2.13
CA GLY A 287 28.82 -12.37 2.87
C GLY A 287 27.59 -13.26 3.07
N ALA A 288 26.39 -12.82 2.64
CA ALA A 288 25.19 -13.66 2.76
C ALA A 288 25.25 -14.87 1.83
N ARG A 289 24.78 -16.02 2.32
CA ARG A 289 24.65 -17.22 1.47
C ARG A 289 23.40 -17.11 0.61
N VAL A 290 23.58 -16.84 -0.68
CA VAL A 290 22.48 -16.82 -1.65
C VAL A 290 22.14 -18.25 -2.08
N LYS A 291 20.86 -18.61 -2.00
CA LYS A 291 20.34 -19.94 -2.35
C LYS A 291 19.18 -19.80 -3.33
N LYS A 292 19.22 -20.52 -4.45
CA LYS A 292 18.03 -20.68 -5.31
C LYS A 292 16.98 -21.51 -4.58
N VAL A 293 15.73 -21.09 -4.65
CA VAL A 293 14.60 -21.80 -4.02
C VAL A 293 13.43 -21.89 -4.99
N SER A 294 12.49 -22.76 -4.69
CA SER A 294 11.29 -22.96 -5.50
C SER A 294 10.04 -22.70 -4.68
N LEU A 295 9.17 -21.85 -5.24
CA LEU A 295 7.80 -21.57 -4.82
C LEU A 295 6.87 -21.95 -5.98
N PRO A 296 6.63 -23.26 -6.23
CA PRO A 296 6.07 -23.74 -7.49
C PRO A 296 4.63 -23.26 -7.75
N HIS A 297 3.88 -22.87 -6.72
CA HIS A 297 2.52 -22.36 -6.87
C HIS A 297 2.45 -20.83 -7.04
N THR A 298 3.59 -20.14 -7.21
CA THR A 298 3.64 -18.68 -7.41
C THR A 298 2.69 -18.21 -8.51
N GLN A 299 2.77 -18.79 -9.72
CA GLN A 299 1.91 -18.39 -10.84
C GLN A 299 0.41 -18.60 -10.54
N SER A 300 0.07 -19.57 -9.70
CA SER A 300 -1.32 -19.82 -9.28
C SER A 300 -1.87 -18.73 -8.34
N SER A 301 -1.03 -17.82 -7.82
CA SER A 301 -1.46 -16.74 -6.93
C SER A 301 -2.49 -15.84 -7.60
N ILE A 302 -2.30 -15.48 -8.87
CA ILE A 302 -3.18 -14.55 -9.61
C ILE A 302 -4.63 -15.05 -9.64
N VAL A 303 -4.83 -16.30 -10.04
CA VAL A 303 -6.18 -16.89 -10.13
C VAL A 303 -6.75 -17.17 -8.75
N THR A 304 -5.92 -17.66 -7.82
CA THR A 304 -6.33 -17.93 -6.44
C THR A 304 -6.80 -16.66 -5.74
N TYR A 305 -6.01 -15.60 -5.83
CA TYR A 305 -6.35 -14.29 -5.31
C TYR A 305 -7.63 -13.76 -5.93
N SER A 306 -7.78 -13.83 -7.26
CA SER A 306 -8.97 -13.35 -7.96
C SER A 306 -10.26 -14.00 -7.45
N ILE A 307 -10.29 -15.34 -7.30
CA ILE A 307 -11.48 -16.06 -6.81
C ILE A 307 -11.79 -15.69 -5.36
N LEU A 308 -10.78 -15.72 -4.48
CA LEU A 308 -10.98 -15.41 -3.06
C LEU A 308 -11.37 -13.95 -2.86
N ASN A 309 -10.72 -13.04 -3.58
CA ASN A 309 -11.01 -11.61 -3.56
C ASN A 309 -12.46 -11.34 -3.95
N GLN A 310 -12.88 -11.82 -5.10
CA GLN A 310 -14.23 -11.58 -5.62
C GLN A 310 -15.30 -12.18 -4.69
N SER A 311 -15.04 -13.37 -4.14
CA SER A 311 -15.94 -14.02 -3.18
C SER A 311 -16.12 -13.19 -1.89
N GLU A 312 -15.03 -12.72 -1.29
CA GLU A 312 -15.13 -11.85 -0.10
C GLU A 312 -15.69 -10.46 -0.43
N VAL A 313 -15.40 -9.92 -1.62
CA VAL A 313 -15.97 -8.65 -2.11
C VAL A 313 -17.49 -8.74 -2.21
N ALA A 314 -18.04 -9.81 -2.77
CA ALA A 314 -19.48 -10.00 -2.86
C ALA A 314 -20.16 -9.90 -1.48
N SER A 315 -19.54 -10.49 -0.45
CA SER A 315 -20.01 -10.41 0.93
C SER A 315 -19.77 -9.03 1.56
N ASN A 316 -18.55 -8.50 1.47
CA ASN A 316 -18.16 -7.25 2.12
C ASN A 316 -18.95 -6.05 1.59
N MET A 317 -19.20 -6.03 0.28
CA MET A 317 -19.91 -4.94 -0.38
C MET A 317 -21.42 -5.01 -0.19
N ALA A 318 -21.99 -6.10 0.35
CA ALA A 318 -23.43 -6.24 0.56
C ALA A 318 -24.01 -5.18 1.53
N ARG A 319 -23.18 -4.59 2.39
CA ARG A 319 -23.58 -3.56 3.37
C ARG A 319 -23.97 -2.22 2.75
N TYR A 320 -23.49 -1.92 1.54
CA TYR A 320 -23.75 -0.65 0.87
C TYR A 320 -25.07 -0.71 0.12
N THR A 321 -26.08 -0.13 0.74
CA THR A 321 -27.51 -0.24 0.36
C THR A 321 -28.22 1.10 0.25
N GLY A 322 -27.58 2.21 0.67
CA GLY A 322 -28.20 3.53 0.78
C GLY A 322 -29.22 3.67 1.91
N LEU A 323 -29.40 2.65 2.76
CA LEU A 323 -30.36 2.68 3.87
C LEU A 323 -29.83 3.43 5.10
N PHE A 324 -28.61 3.13 5.52
CA PHE A 324 -28.02 3.69 6.74
C PHE A 324 -27.00 4.80 6.47
N TYR A 325 -26.29 4.73 5.35
CA TYR A 325 -25.23 5.65 4.98
C TYR A 325 -24.89 5.53 3.49
N GLY A 326 -24.17 6.53 2.98
CA GLY A 326 -23.67 6.56 1.60
C GLY A 326 -24.74 6.96 0.59
N HIS A 327 -24.45 6.68 -0.67
CA HIS A 327 -25.29 7.01 -1.81
C HIS A 327 -26.65 6.29 -1.74
N ARG A 328 -27.70 7.00 -2.13
CA ARG A 328 -29.06 6.49 -2.27
C ARG A 328 -29.71 7.17 -3.46
N VAL A 329 -30.25 6.38 -4.39
CA VAL A 329 -31.04 6.95 -5.50
C VAL A 329 -32.37 7.49 -4.98
N THR A 330 -32.85 8.57 -5.59
CA THR A 330 -34.00 9.36 -5.11
C THR A 330 -35.25 9.48 -6.00
N PRO A 331 -35.41 8.87 -7.20
CA PRO A 331 -36.69 8.92 -7.93
C PRO A 331 -37.53 7.63 -7.80
N SER A 332 -38.82 7.71 -8.19
CA SER A 332 -39.93 6.73 -8.04
C SER A 332 -39.54 5.25 -7.88
N ILE A 333 -39.30 4.85 -6.63
CA ILE A 333 -39.00 3.48 -6.25
C ILE A 333 -40.30 2.76 -5.88
N ASN A 334 -40.56 1.62 -6.53
CA ASN A 334 -41.78 0.84 -6.30
C ASN A 334 -41.56 -0.35 -5.36
N SER A 335 -40.31 -0.70 -5.01
CA SER A 335 -39.99 -1.77 -4.05
C SER A 335 -38.61 -1.60 -3.40
N THR A 336 -38.39 -2.27 -2.26
CA THR A 336 -37.07 -2.31 -1.61
C THR A 336 -36.01 -2.95 -2.51
N ASP A 337 -36.36 -4.00 -3.27
CA ASP A 337 -35.42 -4.66 -4.18
C ASP A 337 -34.94 -3.70 -5.28
N GLN A 338 -35.86 -2.89 -5.83
CA GLN A 338 -35.52 -1.86 -6.80
C GLN A 338 -34.57 -0.81 -6.20
N LEU A 339 -34.86 -0.31 -4.99
CA LEU A 339 -33.97 0.63 -4.28
C LEU A 339 -32.55 0.07 -4.15
N LEU A 340 -32.43 -1.17 -3.68
CA LEU A 340 -31.13 -1.80 -3.46
C LEU A 340 -30.37 -1.99 -4.77
N ALA A 341 -31.06 -2.49 -5.81
CA ALA A 341 -30.46 -2.72 -7.12
C ALA A 341 -30.00 -1.41 -7.77
N GLU A 342 -30.87 -0.40 -7.84
CA GLU A 342 -30.57 0.88 -8.48
C GLU A 342 -29.51 1.67 -7.71
N THR A 343 -29.58 1.71 -6.38
CA THR A 343 -28.55 2.37 -5.55
C THR A 343 -27.17 1.78 -5.80
N ARG A 344 -27.06 0.45 -5.85
CA ARG A 344 -25.79 -0.25 -6.08
C ARG A 344 -25.33 -0.13 -7.53
N ALA A 345 -26.26 -0.16 -8.48
CA ALA A 345 -25.96 0.01 -9.89
C ALA A 345 -25.42 1.42 -10.20
N ASP A 346 -25.97 2.45 -9.56
CA ASP A 346 -25.57 3.86 -9.72
C ASP A 346 -24.34 4.24 -8.88
N GLY A 347 -24.21 3.67 -7.68
CA GLY A 347 -23.15 4.03 -6.74
C GLY A 347 -21.80 3.33 -6.97
N PHE A 348 -21.78 2.14 -7.57
CA PHE A 348 -20.54 1.37 -7.81
C PHE A 348 -20.06 1.45 -9.26
N GLY A 349 -18.76 1.66 -9.43
CA GLY A 349 -18.10 1.57 -10.73
C GLY A 349 -18.08 0.15 -11.31
N LEU A 350 -17.59 0.06 -12.56
CA LEU A 350 -17.62 -1.18 -13.33
C LEU A 350 -16.80 -2.30 -12.69
N VAL A 351 -15.57 -2.01 -12.23
CA VAL A 351 -14.69 -3.03 -11.61
C VAL A 351 -15.34 -3.60 -10.35
N VAL A 352 -15.90 -2.76 -9.49
CA VAL A 352 -16.57 -3.18 -8.26
C VAL A 352 -17.78 -4.07 -8.56
N ARG A 353 -18.65 -3.65 -9.49
CA ARG A 353 -19.83 -4.44 -9.90
C ARG A 353 -19.43 -5.79 -10.51
N SER A 354 -18.42 -5.82 -11.37
CA SER A 354 -17.90 -7.05 -11.98
C SER A 354 -17.37 -8.03 -10.94
N ARG A 355 -16.63 -7.55 -9.92
CA ARG A 355 -16.13 -8.40 -8.83
C ARG A 355 -17.25 -8.92 -7.94
N ILE A 356 -18.28 -8.12 -7.65
CA ILE A 356 -19.48 -8.56 -6.92
C ILE A 356 -20.20 -9.67 -7.68
N LEU A 357 -20.42 -9.49 -8.99
CA LEU A 357 -21.11 -10.47 -9.84
C LEU A 357 -20.35 -11.80 -9.89
N ALA A 358 -19.04 -11.76 -10.14
CA ALA A 358 -18.19 -12.94 -10.19
C ALA A 358 -18.11 -13.65 -8.83
N GLY A 359 -18.01 -12.90 -7.73
CA GLY A 359 -18.04 -13.44 -6.37
C GLY A 359 -19.33 -14.18 -6.07
N ASN A 360 -20.49 -13.58 -6.38
CA ASN A 360 -21.78 -14.24 -6.24
C ASN A 360 -21.86 -15.52 -7.08
N TYR A 361 -21.32 -15.51 -8.31
CA TYR A 361 -21.24 -16.70 -9.15
C TYR A 361 -20.40 -17.82 -8.51
N PHE A 362 -19.22 -17.52 -7.96
CA PHE A 362 -18.38 -18.51 -7.28
C PHE A 362 -19.02 -19.08 -6.02
N LEU A 363 -19.82 -18.27 -5.32
CA LEU A 363 -20.47 -18.63 -4.06
C LEU A 363 -21.81 -19.36 -4.24
N LEU A 364 -22.34 -19.48 -5.47
CA LEU A 364 -23.52 -20.32 -5.72
C LEU A 364 -23.27 -21.75 -5.22
N LYS A 365 -24.29 -22.38 -4.61
CA LYS A 365 -24.20 -23.76 -4.07
C LYS A 365 -23.56 -24.77 -5.05
N ARG A 366 -23.92 -24.69 -6.33
CA ARG A 366 -23.40 -25.57 -7.41
C ARG A 366 -21.94 -25.30 -7.80
N ASN A 367 -21.44 -24.09 -7.51
CA ASN A 367 -20.11 -23.62 -7.90
C ASN A 367 -19.12 -23.58 -6.72
N TYR A 368 -19.63 -23.52 -5.49
CA TYR A 368 -18.85 -23.30 -4.27
C TYR A 368 -17.64 -24.24 -4.13
N GLU A 369 -17.86 -25.54 -4.35
CA GLU A 369 -16.79 -26.54 -4.27
C GLU A 369 -15.75 -26.41 -5.39
N ASN A 370 -16.22 -26.08 -6.60
CA ASN A 370 -15.40 -25.99 -7.81
C ASN A 370 -14.50 -24.75 -7.83
N TYR A 371 -14.94 -23.65 -7.23
CA TYR A 371 -14.21 -22.38 -7.24
C TYR A 371 -13.67 -22.01 -5.85
N PHE A 372 -14.55 -21.68 -4.90
CA PHE A 372 -14.12 -21.12 -3.61
C PHE A 372 -13.30 -22.10 -2.78
N LEU A 373 -13.81 -23.34 -2.57
CA LEU A 373 -13.06 -24.35 -1.82
C LEU A 373 -11.78 -24.78 -2.55
N ARG A 374 -11.79 -24.81 -3.89
CA ARG A 374 -10.59 -25.11 -4.68
C ARG A 374 -9.53 -24.02 -4.51
N ALA A 375 -9.92 -22.76 -4.56
CA ALA A 375 -9.01 -21.63 -4.34
C ALA A 375 -8.44 -21.63 -2.92
N LEU A 376 -9.21 -21.97 -1.89
CA LEU A 376 -8.69 -22.14 -0.53
C LEU A 376 -7.62 -23.25 -0.45
N LYS A 377 -7.83 -24.38 -1.14
CA LYS A 377 -6.83 -25.45 -1.21
C LYS A 377 -5.54 -24.99 -1.91
N VAL A 378 -5.65 -24.22 -3.00
CA VAL A 378 -4.47 -23.68 -3.69
C VAL A 378 -3.76 -22.62 -2.84
N ARG A 379 -4.51 -21.76 -2.12
CA ARG A 379 -3.92 -20.83 -1.13
C ARG A 379 -3.10 -21.58 -0.08
N GLN A 380 -3.60 -22.73 0.40
CA GLN A 380 -2.85 -23.58 1.32
C GLN A 380 -1.55 -24.11 0.71
N LEU A 381 -1.56 -24.52 -0.56
CA LEU A 381 -0.34 -24.94 -1.27
C LEU A 381 0.68 -23.79 -1.37
N ILE A 382 0.23 -22.58 -1.73
CA ILE A 382 1.07 -21.37 -1.77
C ILE A 382 1.69 -21.11 -0.39
N ALA A 383 0.88 -21.14 0.68
CA ALA A 383 1.39 -20.96 2.04
C ALA A 383 2.41 -22.05 2.45
N GLN A 384 2.19 -23.29 2.01
CA GLN A 384 3.13 -24.40 2.24
C GLN A 384 4.45 -24.22 1.49
N ASP A 385 4.44 -23.61 0.30
CA ASP A 385 5.68 -23.31 -0.43
C ASP A 385 6.58 -22.39 0.41
N PHE A 386 6.03 -21.29 0.92
CA PHE A 386 6.75 -20.39 1.84
C PHE A 386 7.23 -21.14 3.08
N ALA A 387 6.35 -21.91 3.73
CA ALA A 387 6.70 -22.66 4.93
C ALA A 387 7.87 -23.64 4.71
N ARG A 388 7.90 -24.35 3.57
CA ARG A 388 9.01 -25.25 3.21
C ARG A 388 10.31 -24.48 3.01
N VAL A 389 10.26 -23.33 2.34
CA VAL A 389 11.44 -22.48 2.11
C VAL A 389 12.00 -21.97 3.44
N TRP A 390 11.15 -21.43 4.32
CA TRP A 390 11.55 -21.00 5.67
C TRP A 390 12.11 -22.15 6.49
N GLY A 391 11.46 -23.32 6.47
CA GLY A 391 11.92 -24.54 7.16
C GLY A 391 13.26 -25.08 6.65
N SER A 392 13.70 -24.69 5.45
CA SER A 392 15.01 -25.05 4.90
C SER A 392 16.17 -24.16 5.40
N GLY A 393 15.89 -23.26 6.34
CA GLY A 393 16.85 -22.32 6.92
C GLY A 393 17.02 -21.01 6.14
N VAL A 394 16.14 -20.71 5.17
CA VAL A 394 16.16 -19.43 4.46
C VAL A 394 15.58 -18.34 5.36
N HIS A 395 16.29 -17.22 5.49
CA HIS A 395 15.91 -16.14 6.41
C HIS A 395 15.07 -15.06 5.74
N ALA A 396 15.33 -14.79 4.46
CA ALA A 396 14.58 -13.83 3.66
C ALA A 396 14.53 -14.25 2.19
N LEU A 397 13.53 -13.76 1.47
CA LEU A 397 13.43 -13.88 0.00
C LEU A 397 13.64 -12.52 -0.64
N ILE A 398 14.33 -12.52 -1.78
CA ILE A 398 14.52 -11.34 -2.62
C ILE A 398 13.89 -11.59 -3.98
N THR A 399 12.95 -10.74 -4.36
CA THR A 399 12.24 -10.80 -5.64
C THR A 399 12.14 -9.41 -6.25
N PRO A 400 11.85 -9.27 -7.55
CA PRO A 400 11.36 -8.00 -8.08
C PRO A 400 10.09 -7.58 -7.32
N THR A 401 9.86 -6.27 -7.15
CA THR A 401 8.54 -5.81 -6.67
C THR A 401 7.50 -5.82 -7.79
N THR A 402 7.90 -5.43 -9.00
CA THR A 402 7.07 -5.38 -10.21
C THR A 402 7.85 -5.98 -11.38
N LEU A 403 7.16 -6.47 -12.41
CA LEU A 403 7.81 -7.10 -13.57
C LEU A 403 8.39 -6.07 -14.55
N THR A 404 7.80 -4.88 -14.58
CA THR A 404 8.25 -3.75 -15.41
C THR A 404 8.36 -2.49 -14.55
N THR A 405 8.83 -1.40 -15.14
CA THR A 405 8.57 -0.05 -14.62
C THR A 405 7.10 0.32 -14.84
N ALA A 406 6.67 1.46 -14.29
CA ALA A 406 5.31 1.95 -14.46
C ALA A 406 4.93 2.04 -15.97
N PRO A 407 3.82 1.43 -16.41
CA PRO A 407 3.31 1.58 -17.78
C PRO A 407 2.72 2.98 -18.00
N LEU A 408 2.58 3.37 -19.27
CA LEU A 408 1.78 4.53 -19.64
C LEU A 408 0.31 4.26 -19.33
N VAL A 409 -0.43 5.30 -18.98
CA VAL A 409 -1.88 5.23 -18.78
C VAL A 409 -2.55 4.72 -20.06
N ALA A 410 -2.16 5.24 -21.24
CA ALA A 410 -2.71 4.83 -22.53
C ALA A 410 -2.60 3.32 -22.80
N ASP A 411 -1.49 2.69 -22.41
CA ASP A 411 -1.28 1.25 -22.60
C ASP A 411 -2.02 0.45 -21.53
N TYR A 412 -2.00 0.94 -20.29
CA TYR A 412 -2.61 0.27 -19.14
C TYR A 412 -4.13 0.13 -19.28
N VAL A 413 -4.82 1.19 -19.71
CA VAL A 413 -6.29 1.22 -19.79
C VAL A 413 -6.87 0.42 -20.98
N GLN A 414 -6.02 -0.09 -21.88
CA GLN A 414 -6.46 -0.97 -22.97
C GLN A 414 -6.74 -2.40 -22.48
N LEU A 415 -6.15 -2.79 -21.35
CA LEU A 415 -6.31 -4.11 -20.76
C LEU A 415 -7.49 -4.14 -19.79
N ASP A 416 -8.11 -5.30 -19.62
CA ASP A 416 -9.11 -5.46 -18.56
C ASP A 416 -8.45 -5.54 -17.17
N ASN A 417 -9.24 -5.35 -16.10
CA ASN A 417 -8.73 -5.32 -14.73
C ASN A 417 -8.02 -6.62 -14.31
N ARG A 418 -8.38 -7.78 -14.88
CA ARG A 418 -7.76 -9.07 -14.58
C ARG A 418 -6.39 -9.17 -15.27
N GLU A 419 -6.30 -8.78 -16.53
CA GLU A 419 -5.06 -8.74 -17.29
C GLU A 419 -4.06 -7.76 -16.66
N GLN A 420 -4.51 -6.57 -16.30
CA GLN A 420 -3.71 -5.59 -15.54
C GLN A 420 -3.11 -6.25 -14.28
N CYS A 421 -3.94 -6.78 -13.38
CA CYS A 421 -3.48 -7.43 -12.14
C CYS A 421 -2.55 -8.63 -12.41
N SER A 422 -2.73 -9.38 -13.49
CA SER A 422 -1.91 -10.56 -13.80
C SER A 422 -0.43 -10.23 -14.03
N VAL A 423 -0.14 -9.01 -14.51
CA VAL A 423 1.22 -8.51 -14.71
C VAL A 423 1.66 -7.67 -13.52
N GLN A 424 0.83 -6.71 -13.10
CA GLN A 424 1.22 -5.70 -12.11
C GLN A 424 1.38 -6.26 -10.69
N ASP A 425 0.61 -7.30 -10.34
CA ASP A 425 0.59 -7.87 -8.98
C ASP A 425 1.23 -9.27 -8.90
N TYR A 426 1.83 -9.77 -9.99
CA TYR A 426 2.45 -11.10 -10.07
C TYR A 426 3.43 -11.36 -8.93
N CYS A 427 4.33 -10.41 -8.69
CA CYS A 427 5.36 -10.55 -7.66
C CYS A 427 4.85 -10.32 -6.24
N THR A 428 3.68 -9.70 -6.05
CA THR A 428 3.23 -9.20 -4.75
C THR A 428 2.18 -10.05 -4.08
N GLN A 429 1.23 -10.64 -4.83
CA GLN A 429 0.13 -11.44 -4.29
C GLN A 429 0.53 -12.67 -3.47
N PRO A 430 1.61 -13.41 -3.82
CA PRO A 430 2.01 -14.59 -3.04
C PRO A 430 2.19 -14.27 -1.55
N ALA A 431 2.73 -13.08 -1.22
CA ALA A 431 2.94 -12.66 0.17
C ALA A 431 1.62 -12.44 0.94
N ASN A 432 0.57 -11.92 0.30
CA ASN A 432 -0.74 -11.73 0.94
C ASN A 432 -1.43 -13.08 1.19
N LEU A 433 -1.35 -13.99 0.20
CA LEU A 433 -1.92 -15.33 0.33
C LEU A 433 -1.27 -16.13 1.45
N ALA A 434 0.05 -15.98 1.64
CA ALA A 434 0.83 -16.60 2.73
C ALA A 434 0.80 -15.82 4.06
N GLY A 435 0.36 -14.55 4.05
CA GLY A 435 0.30 -13.66 5.22
C GLY A 435 1.64 -13.03 5.64
N CYS A 436 2.72 -13.24 4.88
CA CYS A 436 4.08 -12.86 5.27
C CYS A 436 4.39 -11.39 5.06
N PRO A 437 5.23 -10.78 5.91
CA PRO A 437 5.63 -9.38 5.76
C PRO A 437 6.50 -9.23 4.51
N ALA A 438 6.31 -8.11 3.79
CA ALA A 438 7.02 -7.80 2.57
C ALA A 438 7.23 -6.30 2.43
N ILE A 439 8.38 -5.88 1.93
CA ILE A 439 8.75 -4.47 1.76
C ILE A 439 9.38 -4.24 0.40
N SER A 440 8.97 -3.18 -0.29
CA SER A 440 9.57 -2.70 -1.54
C SER A 440 10.57 -1.60 -1.23
N ILE A 441 11.79 -1.74 -1.74
CA ILE A 441 12.90 -0.79 -1.59
C ILE A 441 13.34 -0.30 -2.97
N PRO A 442 13.31 1.01 -3.23
CA PRO A 442 13.86 1.60 -4.46
C PRO A 442 15.37 1.37 -4.56
N ILE A 443 15.85 0.91 -5.71
CA ILE A 443 17.26 0.53 -5.91
C ILE A 443 17.98 1.48 -6.85
N ASN A 444 17.36 1.79 -7.99
CA ASN A 444 17.95 2.62 -9.02
C ASN A 444 16.88 3.20 -9.96
N LEU A 445 17.33 4.03 -10.89
CA LEU A 445 16.54 4.49 -12.04
C LEU A 445 16.96 3.74 -13.30
N THR A 446 16.01 3.50 -14.19
CA THR A 446 16.28 3.05 -15.56
C THR A 446 16.91 4.16 -16.41
N SER A 447 17.31 3.82 -17.63
CA SER A 447 17.70 4.80 -18.67
C SER A 447 16.65 5.91 -18.85
N ASP A 448 15.37 5.55 -18.77
CA ASP A 448 14.23 6.45 -18.95
C ASP A 448 13.84 7.20 -17.66
N LYS A 449 14.72 7.16 -16.65
CA LYS A 449 14.55 7.83 -15.35
C LYS A 449 13.31 7.35 -14.59
N LEU A 450 12.92 6.09 -14.76
CA LEU A 450 11.84 5.46 -13.98
C LEU A 450 12.42 4.64 -12.83
N PRO A 451 11.79 4.65 -11.64
CA PRO A 451 12.27 3.87 -10.51
C PRO A 451 12.10 2.36 -10.73
N VAL A 452 13.08 1.61 -10.25
CA VAL A 452 13.04 0.15 -10.12
C VAL A 452 13.27 -0.21 -8.67
N SER A 453 12.42 -1.08 -8.14
CA SER A 453 12.46 -1.50 -6.74
C SER A 453 12.55 -3.01 -6.60
N ILE A 454 13.13 -3.45 -5.49
CA ILE A 454 13.25 -4.84 -5.10
C ILE A 454 12.44 -5.09 -3.83
N GLN A 455 11.80 -6.25 -3.81
CA GLN A 455 11.00 -6.71 -2.70
C GLN A 455 11.81 -7.67 -1.84
N ILE A 456 11.75 -7.47 -0.53
CA ILE A 456 12.25 -8.41 0.46
C ILE A 456 11.05 -8.96 1.23
N MET A 457 11.01 -10.29 1.44
CA MET A 457 10.04 -10.96 2.30
C MET A 457 10.74 -11.70 3.43
N ALA A 458 10.08 -11.80 4.58
CA ALA A 458 10.56 -12.57 5.72
C ALA A 458 9.46 -13.53 6.24
N PRO A 459 9.77 -14.49 7.12
CA PRO A 459 8.75 -15.28 7.79
C PRO A 459 7.73 -14.43 8.56
N ASN A 460 6.53 -14.98 8.79
CA ASN A 460 5.48 -14.32 9.56
C ASN A 460 6.00 -13.85 10.93
N PHE A 461 5.64 -12.61 11.29
CA PHE A 461 6.01 -11.94 12.53
C PHE A 461 7.51 -11.66 12.71
N GLN A 462 8.31 -11.75 11.64
CA GLN A 462 9.70 -11.30 11.57
C GLN A 462 9.80 -9.88 10.99
N ASP A 463 8.79 -9.04 11.21
CA ASP A 463 8.71 -7.65 10.73
C ASP A 463 9.97 -6.83 11.11
N GLY A 464 10.44 -6.96 12.36
CA GLY A 464 11.63 -6.25 12.83
C GLY A 464 12.93 -6.71 12.15
N PHE A 465 13.08 -8.02 11.89
CA PHE A 465 14.21 -8.54 11.11
C PHE A 465 14.16 -8.03 9.66
N LEU A 466 12.97 -8.05 9.05
CA LEU A 466 12.77 -7.54 7.70
C LEU A 466 13.17 -6.06 7.60
N LEU A 467 12.70 -5.21 8.52
CA LEU A 467 13.05 -3.79 8.55
C LEU A 467 14.56 -3.58 8.73
N ASN A 468 15.23 -4.37 9.58
CA ASN A 468 16.69 -4.31 9.73
C ASN A 468 17.42 -4.67 8.43
N LEU A 469 17.01 -5.74 7.75
CA LEU A 469 17.61 -6.20 6.50
C LEU A 469 17.40 -5.20 5.37
N SER A 470 16.21 -4.62 5.31
CA SER A 470 15.86 -3.59 4.33
C SER A 470 16.59 -2.28 4.57
N ASN A 471 16.75 -1.86 5.83
CA ASN A 471 17.55 -0.69 6.17
C ASN A 471 19.02 -0.89 5.77
N TRP A 472 19.55 -2.11 5.96
CA TRP A 472 20.87 -2.45 5.45
C TRP A 472 20.93 -2.33 3.93
N LEU A 473 19.99 -2.93 3.18
CA LEU A 473 20.00 -2.84 1.71
C LEU A 473 19.89 -1.38 1.23
N GLU A 474 18.99 -0.59 1.83
CA GLU A 474 18.82 0.84 1.52
C GLU A 474 20.15 1.60 1.66
N SER A 475 20.98 1.26 2.66
CA SER A 475 22.30 1.88 2.87
C SER A 475 23.37 1.47 1.84
N GLN A 476 23.14 0.40 1.08
CA GLN A 476 24.08 -0.11 0.07
C GLN A 476 23.80 0.42 -1.34
N VAL A 477 22.68 1.13 -1.54
CA VAL A 477 22.26 1.62 -2.85
C VAL A 477 22.27 3.14 -2.89
N GLU A 478 22.53 3.71 -4.06
CA GLU A 478 22.69 5.17 -4.21
C GLU A 478 21.37 5.89 -4.55
N PHE A 479 20.23 5.20 -4.50
CA PHE A 479 18.94 5.81 -4.82
C PHE A 479 18.58 6.90 -3.81
N ASN A 480 18.39 8.12 -4.31
CA ASN A 480 17.98 9.25 -3.49
C ASN A 480 16.85 10.00 -4.20
N ILE A 481 15.62 9.84 -3.70
CA ILE A 481 14.44 10.45 -4.30
C ILE A 481 14.52 11.98 -4.37
N GLU A 482 15.10 12.66 -3.37
CA GLU A 482 15.23 14.13 -3.38
C GLU A 482 16.07 14.63 -4.57
N LYS A 483 17.17 13.92 -4.87
CA LYS A 483 18.06 14.27 -5.98
C LYS A 483 17.52 13.82 -7.33
N SER A 484 16.64 12.83 -7.34
CA SER A 484 16.21 12.13 -8.54
C SER A 484 14.83 12.56 -9.04
N ILE A 485 13.95 13.05 -8.16
CA ILE A 485 12.56 13.35 -8.52
C ILE A 485 12.50 14.48 -9.55
N PRO A 486 11.71 14.34 -10.63
CA PRO A 486 11.51 15.42 -11.58
C PRO A 486 10.97 16.67 -10.89
N LYS A 487 11.53 17.84 -11.23
CA LYS A 487 10.90 19.11 -10.83
C LYS A 487 9.58 19.21 -11.58
N ILE A 488 8.49 19.04 -10.85
CA ILE A 488 7.16 19.42 -11.34
C ILE A 488 7.22 20.94 -11.46
N VAL A 489 7.43 21.44 -12.68
CA VAL A 489 7.34 22.86 -12.97
C VAL A 489 5.86 23.20 -12.83
N SER A 490 5.55 24.03 -11.83
CA SER A 490 4.23 24.56 -11.53
C SER A 490 3.56 25.16 -12.77
#